data_AF-A0A6A3ZW35-F1
#
_entry.id   AF-A0A6A3ZW35-F1
#
_cell.length_a   1.000
_cell.length_b   1.000
_cell.length_c   1.000
_cell.angle_alpha   90.00
_cell.angle_beta   90.00
_cell.angle_gamma   90.00
#
_symmetry.space_group_name_H-M   'P 1'
#
loop_
_entity.id
_entity.type
_entity.pdbx_description
1 polymer ?
#
loop_
_entity_poly.entity_id
_entity_poly.type
_entity_poly.pdbx_seq_one_letter_code
_entity_poly.pdbx_strand_id
1 'polypeptide(L)'
;MKSGVTADLTEELGVHTAAAKTMREEYQNDLEAASDERAVIVMDFSQNLTLPSVSATPSQWYFLSLVDVYLFGIYYANKNIQYNYVYEESVAGKGTDEVNSMLFHFIQKIVVANGHQKLTIYADNCGGQNKNNFVVKMLLGLAQMGELETIDLKFFIKGHTKNAVDRGFGHIRKKFAREDVWTMDQLLEVVNAASSSALVHVPKENAVMKVFRTAVQEAYKDMKSVQSYQIFGMATDNPGVVSCRAGPDGEVVTQDLRRSFDSIPTSDEKVRDLFESHLDPLQPPLPNFEKKQQMFNKVRMYVPDEFRSDPIYDAPNDEEEQKANEAKKARRKASAKKKKVASTAAEAKETTSAPAGGEAGEQESEAAGAKHAKQPRKRARKEK
;
A
#
# COMPACT_ATOMS: atom_id res chain seq x y z
N MET A 1 9.91 23.96 -33.32
CA MET A 1 9.63 22.64 -33.92
C MET A 1 9.52 21.64 -32.77
N LYS A 2 8.33 21.08 -32.54
CA LYS A 2 8.08 20.12 -31.45
C LYS A 2 8.67 18.77 -31.88
N SER A 3 9.64 18.28 -31.12
CA SER A 3 10.27 16.96 -31.32
C SER A 3 9.24 15.84 -31.21
N GLY A 4 9.27 14.94 -32.17
CA GLY A 4 8.23 13.96 -32.48
C GLY A 4 7.89 12.98 -31.37
N VAL A 5 6.60 12.75 -31.24
CA VAL A 5 6.07 11.47 -30.74
C VAL A 5 6.29 10.46 -31.87
N THR A 6 7.00 9.36 -31.61
CA THR A 6 7.20 8.30 -32.61
C THR A 6 5.89 7.53 -32.83
N ALA A 7 5.76 6.83 -33.96
CA ALA A 7 4.59 5.98 -34.23
C ALA A 7 4.39 4.95 -33.10
N ASP A 8 5.48 4.33 -32.65
CA ASP A 8 5.49 3.35 -31.55
C ASP A 8 4.95 3.95 -30.24
N LEU A 9 5.37 5.17 -29.86
CA LEU A 9 4.83 5.84 -28.66
C LEU A 9 3.34 6.17 -28.81
N THR A 10 2.89 6.46 -30.04
CA THR A 10 1.48 6.75 -30.32
C THR A 10 0.64 5.48 -30.24
N GLU A 11 1.17 4.36 -30.73
CA GLU A 11 0.54 3.05 -30.66
C GLU A 11 0.48 2.52 -29.22
N GLU A 12 1.59 2.58 -28.47
CA GLU A 12 1.64 2.23 -27.05
C GLU A 12 0.63 3.04 -26.23
N LEU A 13 0.51 4.34 -26.49
CA LEU A 13 -0.48 5.19 -25.85
C LEU A 13 -1.92 4.82 -26.25
N GLY A 14 -2.13 4.46 -27.52
CA GLY A 14 -3.42 3.97 -28.02
C GLY A 14 -3.86 2.69 -27.31
N VAL A 15 -2.97 1.69 -27.23
CA VAL A 15 -3.20 0.43 -26.52
C VAL A 15 -3.46 0.68 -25.04
N HIS A 16 -2.67 1.55 -24.39
CA HIS A 16 -2.85 1.92 -23.00
C HIS A 16 -4.22 2.55 -22.72
N THR A 17 -4.65 3.47 -23.58
CA THR A 17 -5.94 4.17 -23.46
C THR A 17 -7.11 3.23 -23.71
N ALA A 18 -6.99 2.33 -24.68
CA ALA A 18 -7.99 1.30 -24.94
C ALA A 18 -8.15 0.37 -23.72
N ALA A 19 -7.05 -0.15 -23.18
CA ALA A 19 -7.07 -0.99 -21.98
C ALA A 19 -7.70 -0.26 -20.77
N ALA A 20 -7.42 1.04 -20.61
CA ALA A 20 -8.04 1.86 -19.57
C ALA A 20 -9.55 2.00 -19.77
N LYS A 21 -10.02 2.16 -21.01
CA LYS A 21 -11.44 2.23 -21.34
C LYS A 21 -12.14 0.90 -21.03
N THR A 22 -11.59 -0.22 -21.48
CA THR A 22 -12.17 -1.55 -21.21
C THR A 22 -12.24 -1.84 -19.71
N MET A 23 -11.16 -1.56 -18.96
CA MET A 23 -11.19 -1.70 -17.49
C MET A 23 -12.22 -0.79 -16.82
N ARG A 24 -12.51 0.38 -17.42
CA ARG A 24 -13.52 1.30 -16.89
C ARG A 24 -14.93 0.82 -17.18
N GLU A 25 -15.18 0.23 -18.34
CA GLU A 25 -16.44 -0.41 -18.68
C GLU A 25 -16.70 -1.60 -17.75
N GLU A 26 -15.71 -2.49 -17.56
CA GLU A 26 -15.75 -3.59 -16.59
C GLU A 26 -16.11 -3.08 -15.18
N TYR A 27 -15.48 -1.99 -14.74
CA TYR A 27 -15.77 -1.37 -13.45
C TYR A 27 -17.23 -0.90 -13.32
N GLN A 28 -17.81 -0.29 -14.36
CA GLN A 28 -19.21 0.13 -14.31
C GLN A 28 -20.15 -1.07 -14.30
N ASN A 29 -19.86 -2.09 -15.10
CA ASN A 29 -20.64 -3.33 -15.12
C ASN A 29 -20.65 -4.01 -13.74
N ASP A 30 -19.49 -4.06 -13.07
CA ASP A 30 -19.43 -4.62 -11.71
C ASP A 30 -20.21 -3.77 -10.70
N LEU A 31 -20.11 -2.44 -10.76
CA LEU A 31 -20.90 -1.57 -9.88
C LEU A 31 -22.41 -1.79 -10.06
N GLU A 32 -22.87 -1.98 -11.30
CA GLU A 32 -24.27 -2.29 -11.62
C GLU A 32 -24.67 -3.70 -11.20
N ALA A 33 -23.71 -4.64 -11.14
CA ALA A 33 -23.91 -6.01 -10.67
C ALA A 33 -23.93 -6.15 -9.14
N ALA A 34 -23.72 -5.07 -8.39
CA ALA A 34 -23.85 -5.08 -6.93
C ALA A 34 -25.28 -5.50 -6.52
N SER A 35 -25.37 -6.49 -5.65
CA SER A 35 -26.65 -7.10 -5.24
C SER A 35 -26.59 -7.58 -3.79
N ASP A 36 -27.62 -8.27 -3.31
CA ASP A 36 -27.58 -8.92 -2.00
C ASP A 36 -26.60 -10.10 -1.95
N GLU A 37 -26.31 -10.70 -3.12
CA GLU A 37 -25.36 -11.82 -3.25
C GLU A 37 -23.92 -11.33 -3.50
N ARG A 38 -23.76 -10.23 -4.24
CA ARG A 38 -22.45 -9.69 -4.66
C ARG A 38 -22.18 -8.33 -4.02
N ALA A 39 -21.17 -8.29 -3.16
CA ALA A 39 -20.57 -7.06 -2.67
C ALA A 39 -19.57 -6.49 -3.68
N VAL A 40 -19.59 -5.17 -3.89
CA VAL A 40 -18.60 -4.48 -4.71
C VAL A 40 -17.98 -3.34 -3.91
N ILE A 41 -16.65 -3.39 -3.79
CA ILE A 41 -15.89 -2.40 -3.02
C ILE A 41 -14.76 -1.80 -3.84
N VAL A 42 -14.41 -0.58 -3.48
CA VAL A 42 -13.23 0.12 -4.02
C VAL A 42 -12.39 0.59 -2.85
N MET A 43 -11.09 0.32 -2.86
CA MET A 43 -10.21 0.67 -1.75
C MET A 43 -8.99 1.47 -2.20
N ASP A 44 -8.62 2.46 -1.38
CA ASP A 44 -7.36 3.20 -1.57
C ASP A 44 -6.93 3.92 -0.28
N PHE A 45 -5.65 4.34 -0.24
CA PHE A 45 -5.18 5.31 0.73
C PHE A 45 -5.37 6.73 0.21
N SER A 46 -5.87 7.60 1.08
CA SER A 46 -5.70 9.03 0.86
C SER A 46 -4.22 9.42 1.01
N GLN A 47 -3.81 10.55 0.44
CA GLN A 47 -2.58 11.21 0.89
C GLN A 47 -2.68 11.48 2.40
N ASN A 48 -1.56 11.36 3.11
CA ASN A 48 -1.52 11.59 4.56
C ASN A 48 -2.11 12.95 4.92
N LEU A 49 -2.89 12.96 6.00
CA LEU A 49 -3.16 14.18 6.73
C LEU A 49 -2.04 14.39 7.76
N THR A 50 -1.94 15.61 8.29
CA THR A 50 -0.92 15.93 9.29
C THR A 50 -1.56 16.63 10.48
N LEU A 51 -1.18 16.25 11.69
CA LEU A 51 -1.59 16.92 12.91
C LEU A 51 -0.41 17.62 13.61
N PRO A 52 -0.63 18.83 14.17
CA PRO A 52 -1.82 19.67 13.96
C PRO A 52 -1.94 20.20 12.53
N SER A 53 -3.15 20.63 12.16
CA SER A 53 -3.42 21.37 10.92
C SER A 53 -4.26 22.59 11.24
N VAL A 54 -3.78 23.78 10.88
CA VAL A 54 -4.45 25.04 11.22
C VAL A 54 -4.44 25.97 10.02
N SER A 55 -5.53 26.70 9.83
CA SER A 55 -5.73 27.66 8.74
C SER A 55 -4.63 28.73 8.70
N ALA A 56 -4.22 29.24 9.87
CA ALA A 56 -3.11 30.17 10.03
C ALA A 56 -1.77 29.46 10.32
N THR A 57 -1.40 28.46 9.50
CA THR A 57 -0.18 27.65 9.71
C THR A 57 1.07 28.53 9.81
N PRO A 58 1.81 28.50 10.94
CA PRO A 58 3.07 29.20 11.07
C PRO A 58 4.07 28.79 9.98
N SER A 59 4.76 29.75 9.36
CA SER A 59 5.64 29.49 8.21
C SER A 59 6.76 28.48 8.50
N GLN A 60 7.20 28.38 9.76
CA GLN A 60 8.21 27.42 10.19
C GLN A 60 7.72 25.98 10.08
N TRP A 61 6.40 25.73 10.23
CA TRP A 61 5.81 24.39 10.23
C TRP A 61 5.93 23.69 8.88
N TYR A 62 6.02 24.42 7.77
CA TYR A 62 6.26 23.83 6.45
C TYR A 62 7.62 23.12 6.34
N PHE A 63 8.54 23.35 7.28
CA PHE A 63 9.85 22.70 7.36
C PHE A 63 9.91 21.65 8.48
N LEU A 64 8.81 21.43 9.19
CA LEU A 64 8.69 20.49 10.30
C LEU A 64 8.04 19.19 9.81
N SER A 65 8.56 18.05 10.27
CA SER A 65 7.81 16.79 10.19
C SER A 65 6.73 16.76 11.28
N LEU A 66 5.47 17.00 10.93
CA LEU A 66 4.32 16.87 11.83
C LEU A 66 3.87 15.40 11.97
N VAL A 67 2.90 15.13 12.83
CA VAL A 67 2.36 13.78 13.03
C VAL A 67 1.57 13.38 11.79
N ASP A 68 1.94 12.27 11.16
CA ASP A 68 1.19 11.75 10.03
C ASP A 68 -0.07 11.02 10.51
N VAL A 69 -1.21 11.30 9.88
CA VAL A 69 -2.45 10.53 10.03
C VAL A 69 -2.78 9.86 8.70
N TYR A 70 -3.06 8.56 8.79
CA TYR A 70 -3.36 7.71 7.67
C TYR A 70 -4.87 7.49 7.55
N LEU A 71 -5.37 7.61 6.32
CA LEU A 71 -6.77 7.48 5.98
C LEU A 71 -6.90 6.44 4.86
N PHE A 72 -7.42 5.26 5.20
CA PHE A 72 -7.71 4.20 4.24
C PHE A 72 -9.22 4.11 4.02
N GLY A 73 -9.65 4.35 2.78
CA GLY A 73 -11.04 4.37 2.39
C GLY A 73 -11.45 3.07 1.72
N ILE A 74 -12.60 2.53 2.12
CA ILE A 74 -13.31 1.47 1.41
C ILE A 74 -14.69 2.01 1.03
N TYR A 75 -14.88 2.32 -0.24
CA TYR A 75 -16.19 2.63 -0.79
C TYR A 75 -16.95 1.33 -1.02
N TYR A 76 -18.14 1.23 -0.42
CA TYR A 76 -19.04 0.10 -0.54
C TYR A 76 -20.21 0.47 -1.44
N ALA A 77 -20.20 -0.06 -2.67
CA ALA A 77 -21.14 0.33 -3.71
C ALA A 77 -22.60 -0.01 -3.35
N ASN A 78 -22.83 -1.18 -2.73
CA ASN A 78 -24.17 -1.68 -2.41
C ASN A 78 -24.97 -0.74 -1.50
N LYS A 79 -24.30 0.05 -0.65
CA LYS A 79 -24.96 1.06 0.21
C LYS A 79 -24.56 2.49 -0.14
N ASN A 80 -23.69 2.70 -1.12
CA ASN A 80 -23.15 4.01 -1.49
C ASN A 80 -22.54 4.76 -0.29
N ILE A 81 -21.79 4.05 0.55
CA ILE A 81 -21.12 4.60 1.76
C ILE A 81 -19.62 4.32 1.67
N GLN A 82 -18.81 5.31 2.06
CA GLN A 82 -17.37 5.13 2.23
C GLN A 82 -17.00 4.94 3.70
N TYR A 83 -16.41 3.80 4.02
CA TYR A 83 -15.83 3.53 5.33
C TYR A 83 -14.39 4.03 5.36
N ASN A 84 -14.05 4.80 6.38
CA ASN A 84 -12.75 5.44 6.51
C ASN A 84 -12.05 4.94 7.76
N TYR A 85 -11.03 4.11 7.56
CA TYR A 85 -10.12 3.71 8.61
C TYR A 85 -9.13 4.83 8.89
N VAL A 86 -9.11 5.33 10.12
CA VAL A 86 -8.28 6.48 10.53
C VAL A 86 -7.39 6.08 11.69
N TYR A 87 -6.09 6.32 11.54
CA TYR A 87 -5.09 6.06 12.58
C TYR A 87 -3.84 6.89 12.35
N GLU A 88 -3.15 7.25 13.43
CA GLU A 88 -1.89 7.98 13.36
C GLU A 88 -0.69 7.05 13.15
N GLU A 89 0.43 7.61 12.70
CA GLU A 89 1.67 6.88 12.42
C GLU A 89 2.26 6.14 13.63
N SER A 90 1.81 6.47 14.84
CA SER A 90 2.21 5.80 16.08
C SER A 90 1.52 4.44 16.25
N VAL A 91 0.40 4.20 15.54
CA VAL A 91 -0.41 2.98 15.63
C VAL A 91 0.12 1.91 14.68
N ALA A 92 0.26 2.25 13.39
CA ALA A 92 0.68 1.35 12.34
C ALA A 92 1.24 2.13 11.14
N GLY A 93 1.88 1.45 10.19
CA GLY A 93 2.32 2.05 8.93
C GLY A 93 1.23 2.05 7.85
N LYS A 94 1.64 2.02 6.59
CA LYS A 94 0.74 1.85 5.43
C LYS A 94 1.16 0.68 4.56
N GLY A 95 1.77 -0.33 5.18
CA GLY A 95 2.26 -1.51 4.51
C GLY A 95 1.13 -2.47 4.16
N THR A 96 1.53 -3.64 3.70
CA THR A 96 0.61 -4.66 3.24
C THR A 96 -0.18 -5.32 4.38
N ASP A 97 0.44 -5.48 5.55
CA ASP A 97 -0.21 -6.09 6.70
C ASP A 97 -1.35 -5.19 7.21
N GLU A 98 -1.17 -3.86 7.17
CA GLU A 98 -2.20 -2.89 7.47
C GLU A 98 -3.35 -2.92 6.45
N VAL A 99 -3.04 -2.98 5.15
CA VAL A 99 -4.07 -3.13 4.09
C VAL A 99 -4.87 -4.41 4.30
N ASN A 100 -4.20 -5.54 4.48
CA ASN A 100 -4.86 -6.82 4.72
C ASN A 100 -5.70 -6.80 6.00
N SER A 101 -5.22 -6.16 7.06
CA SER A 101 -5.95 -6.02 8.33
C SER A 101 -7.26 -5.26 8.16
N MET A 102 -7.22 -4.08 7.54
CA MET A 102 -8.40 -3.24 7.35
C MET A 102 -9.37 -3.88 6.35
N LEU A 103 -8.85 -4.49 5.27
CA LEU A 103 -9.66 -5.19 4.28
C LEU A 103 -10.33 -6.42 4.88
N PHE A 104 -9.58 -7.27 5.59
CA PHE A 104 -10.11 -8.46 6.26
C PHE A 104 -11.16 -8.08 7.32
N HIS A 105 -10.88 -7.07 8.14
CA HIS A 105 -11.85 -6.54 9.11
C HIS A 105 -13.14 -6.07 8.42
N PHE A 106 -13.03 -5.34 7.31
CA PHE A 106 -14.20 -4.91 6.53
C PHE A 106 -14.97 -6.10 5.95
N ILE A 107 -14.29 -7.07 5.35
CA ILE A 107 -14.90 -8.25 4.78
C ILE A 107 -15.70 -9.02 5.85
N GLN A 108 -15.08 -9.28 7.00
CA GLN A 108 -15.72 -10.03 8.07
C GLN A 108 -16.91 -9.27 8.69
N LYS A 109 -16.76 -7.97 8.98
CA LYS A 109 -17.78 -7.19 9.68
C LYS A 109 -18.90 -6.67 8.78
N ILE A 110 -18.66 -6.53 7.49
CA ILE A 110 -19.62 -5.95 6.55
C ILE A 110 -19.98 -6.94 5.46
N VAL A 111 -19.03 -7.49 4.71
CA VAL A 111 -19.33 -8.36 3.56
C VAL A 111 -19.97 -9.67 4.03
N VAL A 112 -19.25 -10.48 4.81
CA VAL A 112 -19.73 -11.79 5.30
C VAL A 112 -20.91 -11.61 6.25
N ALA A 113 -20.85 -10.64 7.16
CA ALA A 113 -21.94 -10.38 8.11
C ALA A 113 -23.27 -9.94 7.46
N ASN A 114 -23.24 -9.35 6.24
CA ASN A 114 -24.45 -9.06 5.48
C ASN A 114 -24.85 -10.20 4.53
N GLY A 115 -24.19 -11.37 4.59
CA GLY A 115 -24.56 -12.56 3.83
C GLY A 115 -24.12 -12.57 2.36
N HIS A 116 -23.21 -11.66 1.96
CA HIS A 116 -22.67 -11.66 0.61
C HIS A 116 -21.85 -12.93 0.37
N GLN A 117 -22.08 -13.59 -0.76
CA GLN A 117 -21.37 -14.79 -1.17
C GLN A 117 -20.24 -14.45 -2.16
N LYS A 118 -20.37 -13.33 -2.88
CA LYS A 118 -19.45 -12.90 -3.92
C LYS A 118 -18.88 -11.53 -3.59
N LEU A 119 -17.59 -11.33 -3.86
CA LEU A 119 -16.91 -10.06 -3.59
C LEU A 119 -16.10 -9.61 -4.80
N THR A 120 -16.34 -8.39 -5.25
CA THR A 120 -15.48 -7.73 -6.23
C THR A 120 -14.80 -6.53 -5.59
N ILE A 121 -13.47 -6.47 -5.72
CA ILE A 121 -12.61 -5.46 -5.11
C ILE A 121 -11.88 -4.72 -6.22
N TYR A 122 -12.00 -3.40 -6.24
CA TYR A 122 -11.18 -2.53 -7.07
C TYR A 122 -10.15 -1.79 -6.25
N ALA A 123 -8.92 -1.71 -6.75
CA ALA A 123 -7.84 -0.97 -6.11
C ALA A 123 -6.88 -0.33 -7.11
N ASP A 124 -6.10 0.63 -6.62
CA ASP A 124 -5.02 1.23 -7.37
C ASP A 124 -3.84 0.28 -7.58
N ASN A 125 -3.11 0.48 -8.69
CA ASN A 125 -1.98 -0.34 -9.14
C ASN A 125 -0.69 -0.07 -8.32
N CYS A 126 -0.79 -0.12 -6.99
CA CYS A 126 0.30 0.14 -6.06
C CYS A 126 0.93 -1.17 -5.57
N GLY A 127 2.12 -1.51 -6.08
CA GLY A 127 2.79 -2.77 -5.73
C GLY A 127 3.23 -2.87 -4.26
N GLY A 128 3.47 -1.75 -3.59
CA GLY A 128 3.85 -1.76 -2.17
C GLY A 128 2.69 -2.03 -1.20
N GLN A 129 1.45 -1.77 -1.63
CA GLN A 129 0.29 -1.74 -0.74
C GLN A 129 -0.79 -2.72 -1.20
N ASN A 130 -1.30 -2.53 -2.42
CA ASN A 130 -2.50 -3.23 -2.90
C ASN A 130 -2.14 -4.42 -3.82
N LYS A 131 -1.30 -4.19 -4.83
CA LYS A 131 -1.01 -5.18 -5.87
C LYS A 131 0.23 -6.01 -5.56
N ASN A 132 0.10 -6.91 -4.59
CA ASN A 132 1.18 -7.79 -4.17
C ASN A 132 0.68 -9.19 -3.78
N ASN A 133 1.62 -10.11 -3.59
CA ASN A 133 1.33 -11.50 -3.22
C ASN A 133 0.55 -11.63 -1.91
N PHE A 134 0.75 -10.77 -0.91
CA PHE A 134 0.12 -10.95 0.38
C PHE A 134 -1.36 -10.60 0.36
N VAL A 135 -1.78 -9.59 -0.41
CA VAL A 135 -3.21 -9.27 -0.61
C VAL A 135 -3.90 -10.39 -1.36
N VAL A 136 -3.31 -10.83 -2.48
CA VAL A 136 -3.83 -11.96 -3.28
C VAL A 136 -3.99 -13.22 -2.43
N LYS A 137 -2.98 -13.56 -1.61
CA LYS A 137 -3.03 -14.75 -0.76
C LYS A 137 -4.01 -14.64 0.41
N MET A 138 -4.18 -13.44 0.98
CA MET A 138 -5.18 -13.22 2.03
C MET A 138 -6.59 -13.50 1.49
N LEU A 139 -6.91 -12.95 0.31
CA LEU A 139 -8.19 -13.20 -0.35
C LEU A 139 -8.33 -14.66 -0.80
N LEU A 140 -7.28 -15.27 -1.32
CA LEU A 140 -7.28 -16.70 -1.64
C LEU A 140 -7.59 -17.57 -0.42
N GLY A 141 -7.08 -17.20 0.75
CA GLY A 141 -7.41 -17.85 2.02
C GLY A 141 -8.90 -17.80 2.33
N LEU A 142 -9.53 -16.63 2.18
CA LEU A 142 -10.98 -16.47 2.37
C LEU A 142 -11.80 -17.36 1.44
N ALA A 143 -11.43 -17.41 0.15
CA ALA A 143 -12.10 -18.29 -0.81
C ALA A 143 -11.88 -19.77 -0.47
N GLN A 144 -10.67 -20.17 -0.11
CA GLN A 144 -10.35 -21.55 0.25
C GLN A 144 -11.06 -22.01 1.54
N MET A 145 -11.24 -21.13 2.52
CA MET A 145 -11.95 -21.45 3.76
C MET A 145 -13.48 -21.56 3.58
N GLY A 146 -14.01 -21.15 2.42
CA GLY A 146 -15.44 -21.11 2.15
C GLY A 146 -16.17 -19.87 2.66
N GLU A 147 -15.44 -18.81 3.05
CA GLU A 147 -16.03 -17.56 3.55
C GLU A 147 -16.76 -16.78 2.46
N LEU A 148 -16.26 -16.88 1.22
CA LEU A 148 -16.82 -16.27 0.02
C LEU A 148 -16.67 -17.25 -1.13
N GLU A 149 -17.74 -17.49 -1.89
CA GLU A 149 -17.75 -18.41 -3.03
C GLU A 149 -16.83 -17.94 -4.14
N THR A 150 -16.85 -16.63 -4.45
CA THR A 150 -16.02 -16.02 -5.48
C THR A 150 -15.48 -14.67 -5.03
N ILE A 151 -14.19 -14.44 -5.26
CA ILE A 151 -13.53 -13.16 -5.01
C ILE A 151 -12.80 -12.72 -6.27
N ASP A 152 -13.16 -11.54 -6.77
CA ASP A 152 -12.49 -10.87 -7.88
C ASP A 152 -11.71 -9.65 -7.35
N LEU A 153 -10.38 -9.68 -7.45
CA LEU A 153 -9.51 -8.54 -7.20
C LEU A 153 -9.07 -7.92 -8.52
N LYS A 154 -9.49 -6.69 -8.77
CA LYS A 154 -9.29 -5.95 -10.03
C LYS A 154 -8.52 -4.66 -9.77
N PHE A 155 -7.63 -4.30 -10.70
CA PHE A 155 -6.77 -3.14 -10.59
C PHE A 155 -6.97 -2.16 -11.74
N PHE A 156 -7.09 -0.87 -11.41
CA PHE A 156 -7.14 0.16 -12.44
C PHE A 156 -5.83 0.25 -13.23
N ILE A 157 -5.92 0.67 -14.49
CA ILE A 157 -4.76 0.93 -15.33
C ILE A 157 -3.99 2.13 -14.77
N LYS A 158 -2.66 1.98 -14.65
CA LYS A 158 -1.78 3.03 -14.13
C LYS A 158 -1.96 4.32 -14.93
N GLY A 159 -2.14 5.46 -14.25
CA GLY A 159 -2.43 6.74 -14.90
C GLY A 159 -3.92 7.02 -15.13
N HIS A 160 -4.77 6.00 -15.01
CA HIS A 160 -6.23 6.07 -15.10
C HIS A 160 -6.90 5.57 -13.81
N THR A 161 -6.37 6.01 -12.66
CA THR A 161 -6.68 5.43 -11.35
C THR A 161 -7.81 6.13 -10.59
N LYS A 162 -8.44 7.16 -11.18
CA LYS A 162 -9.53 7.88 -10.51
C LYS A 162 -10.68 6.93 -10.17
N ASN A 163 -11.02 6.85 -8.89
CA ASN A 163 -11.91 5.83 -8.35
C ASN A 163 -13.00 6.45 -7.45
N ALA A 164 -13.87 5.62 -6.87
CA ALA A 164 -14.98 6.11 -6.05
C ALA A 164 -14.55 6.72 -4.70
N VAL A 165 -13.44 6.26 -4.12
CA VAL A 165 -13.00 6.75 -2.79
C VAL A 165 -12.42 8.17 -2.84
N ASP A 166 -11.93 8.60 -4.01
CA ASP A 166 -11.44 9.97 -4.23
C ASP A 166 -12.47 11.04 -3.86
N ARG A 167 -13.76 10.76 -4.10
CA ARG A 167 -14.84 11.69 -3.77
C ARG A 167 -14.97 11.88 -2.26
N GLY A 168 -15.03 10.79 -1.49
CA GLY A 168 -15.13 10.86 -0.03
C GLY A 168 -13.90 11.52 0.59
N PHE A 169 -12.71 11.19 0.10
CA PHE A 169 -11.48 11.87 0.51
C PHE A 169 -11.50 13.37 0.21
N GLY A 170 -12.03 13.77 -0.95
CA GLY A 170 -12.21 15.17 -1.31
C GLY A 170 -13.14 15.91 -0.35
N HIS A 171 -14.23 15.28 0.08
CA HIS A 171 -15.15 15.85 1.07
C HIS A 171 -14.47 16.03 2.45
N ILE A 172 -13.77 15.01 2.93
CA ILE A 172 -13.01 15.07 4.19
C ILE A 172 -11.97 16.19 4.15
N ARG A 173 -11.16 16.25 3.09
CA ARG A 173 -10.11 17.27 2.93
C ARG A 173 -10.67 18.68 2.88
N LYS A 174 -11.79 18.87 2.17
CA LYS A 174 -12.42 20.20 2.06
C LYS A 174 -12.91 20.69 3.41
N LYS A 175 -13.38 19.79 4.27
CA LYS A 175 -13.78 20.12 5.64
C LYS A 175 -12.55 20.36 6.53
N PHE A 176 -11.59 19.43 6.51
CA PHE A 176 -10.34 19.53 7.25
C PHE A 176 -9.57 20.83 6.97
N ALA A 177 -9.51 21.29 5.72
CA ALA A 177 -8.82 22.52 5.35
C ALA A 177 -9.50 23.82 5.84
N ARG A 178 -10.70 23.74 6.43
CA ARG A 178 -11.47 24.89 6.94
C ARG A 178 -11.54 24.94 8.45
N GLU A 179 -11.00 23.94 9.13
CA GLU A 179 -11.05 23.80 10.58
C GLU A 179 -9.63 23.77 11.13
N ASP A 180 -9.44 24.39 12.29
CA ASP A 180 -8.19 24.25 13.03
C ASP A 180 -8.28 22.96 13.85
N VAL A 181 -7.51 21.97 13.45
CA VAL A 181 -7.51 20.62 14.01
C VAL A 181 -6.20 20.40 14.76
N TRP A 182 -6.30 20.38 16.07
CA TRP A 182 -5.18 20.26 16.99
C TRP A 182 -4.99 18.84 17.50
N THR A 183 -6.04 18.05 17.60
CA THR A 183 -6.00 16.70 18.18
C THR A 183 -6.54 15.65 17.22
N MET A 184 -6.29 14.37 17.56
CA MET A 184 -6.87 13.26 16.82
C MET A 184 -8.39 13.24 16.95
N ASP A 185 -8.94 13.52 18.13
CA ASP A 185 -10.39 13.52 18.36
C ASP A 185 -11.11 14.53 17.47
N GLN A 186 -10.56 15.74 17.33
CA GLN A 186 -11.10 16.75 16.41
C GLN A 186 -11.05 16.27 14.95
N LEU A 187 -9.98 15.58 14.54
CA LEU A 187 -9.90 15.00 13.20
C LEU A 187 -10.97 13.90 13.00
N LEU A 188 -11.21 13.07 14.01
CA LEU A 188 -12.25 12.03 13.95
C LEU A 188 -13.64 12.65 13.77
N GLU A 189 -13.93 13.77 14.45
CA GLU A 189 -15.18 14.52 14.26
C GLU A 189 -15.30 15.09 12.84
N VAL A 190 -14.22 15.64 12.29
CA VAL A 190 -14.17 16.11 10.89
C VAL A 190 -14.50 14.99 9.92
N VAL A 191 -13.87 13.82 10.08
CA VAL A 191 -14.08 12.66 9.22
C VAL A 191 -15.52 12.15 9.35
N ASN A 192 -16.02 11.98 10.59
CA ASN A 192 -17.36 11.44 10.85
C ASN A 192 -18.49 12.31 10.28
N ALA A 193 -18.29 13.62 10.23
CA ALA A 193 -19.27 14.55 9.69
C ALA A 193 -19.14 14.78 8.16
N ALA A 194 -18.22 14.09 7.48
CA ALA A 194 -18.18 14.10 6.02
C ALA A 194 -19.36 13.31 5.44
N SER A 195 -19.98 13.83 4.38
CA SER A 195 -21.17 13.22 3.77
C SER A 195 -20.90 11.81 3.22
N SER A 196 -21.89 10.93 3.36
CA SER A 196 -21.86 9.54 2.86
C SER A 196 -20.63 8.75 3.33
N SER A 197 -20.17 9.03 4.55
CA SER A 197 -19.00 8.41 5.13
C SER A 197 -19.30 7.77 6.48
N ALA A 198 -18.57 6.71 6.81
CA ALA A 198 -18.58 6.06 8.11
C ALA A 198 -17.16 6.05 8.66
N LEU A 199 -17.00 6.51 9.90
CA LEU A 199 -15.70 6.49 10.58
C LEU A 199 -15.40 5.11 11.16
N VAL A 200 -14.18 4.63 10.95
CA VAL A 200 -13.60 3.48 11.66
C VAL A 200 -12.28 3.93 12.29
N HIS A 201 -12.32 4.34 13.55
CA HIS A 201 -11.11 4.72 14.28
C HIS A 201 -10.33 3.45 14.68
N VAL A 202 -9.03 3.41 14.37
CA VAL A 202 -8.12 2.37 14.84
C VAL A 202 -7.17 2.98 15.87
N PRO A 203 -7.48 2.85 17.18
CA PRO A 203 -6.64 3.41 18.24
C PRO A 203 -5.33 2.61 18.40
N LYS A 204 -4.42 3.14 19.23
CA LYS A 204 -3.13 2.51 19.50
C LYS A 204 -3.24 1.08 20.02
N GLU A 205 -4.15 0.86 20.96
CA GLU A 205 -4.55 -0.48 21.39
C GLU A 205 -5.74 -0.92 20.55
N ASN A 206 -5.52 -1.80 19.57
CA ASN A 206 -6.57 -2.25 18.69
C ASN A 206 -6.46 -3.75 18.38
N ALA A 207 -7.60 -4.33 18.01
CA ALA A 207 -7.69 -5.71 17.53
C ALA A 207 -7.70 -5.82 15.99
N VAL A 208 -7.67 -4.69 15.29
CA VAL A 208 -7.81 -4.63 13.82
C VAL A 208 -6.49 -4.98 13.14
N MET A 209 -5.38 -4.36 13.56
CA MET A 209 -4.08 -4.47 12.91
C MET A 209 -3.39 -5.78 13.31
N LYS A 210 -3.17 -6.66 12.34
CA LYS A 210 -2.61 -8.01 12.50
C LYS A 210 -1.48 -8.26 11.51
N VAL A 211 -0.66 -9.27 11.81
CA VAL A 211 0.41 -9.75 10.92
C VAL A 211 -0.13 -10.86 10.03
N PHE A 212 -0.48 -10.55 8.78
CA PHE A 212 -0.95 -11.54 7.80
C PHE A 212 0.19 -12.26 7.10
N ARG A 213 1.32 -11.57 6.93
CA ARG A 213 2.47 -12.04 6.15
C ARG A 213 2.91 -13.45 6.52
N THR A 214 3.03 -13.75 7.81
CA THR A 214 3.45 -15.06 8.30
C THR A 214 2.46 -16.14 7.91
N ALA A 215 1.18 -15.97 8.25
CA ALA A 215 0.11 -16.91 7.97
C ALA A 215 0.00 -17.22 6.46
N VAL A 216 -0.06 -16.18 5.62
CA VAL A 216 -0.22 -16.37 4.17
C VAL A 216 1.03 -16.93 3.49
N GLN A 217 2.22 -16.66 4.03
CA GLN A 217 3.46 -17.26 3.51
C GLN A 217 3.58 -18.72 3.89
N GLU A 218 3.07 -19.12 5.05
CA GLU A 218 3.02 -20.51 5.45
C GLU A 218 2.02 -21.30 4.60
N ALA A 219 0.83 -20.74 4.34
CA ALA A 219 -0.20 -21.40 3.55
C ALA A 219 0.17 -21.52 2.07
N TYR A 220 0.76 -20.46 1.49
CA TYR A 220 0.88 -20.31 0.03
C TYR A 220 2.28 -19.93 -0.47
N LYS A 221 2.64 -20.42 -1.64
CA LYS A 221 3.80 -19.97 -2.42
C LYS A 221 3.48 -18.68 -3.18
N ASP A 222 4.50 -17.90 -3.52
CA ASP A 222 4.32 -16.65 -4.27
C ASP A 222 3.88 -16.94 -5.71
N MET A 223 2.93 -16.15 -6.19
CA MET A 223 2.52 -16.08 -7.58
C MET A 223 3.61 -15.40 -8.42
N LYS A 224 3.78 -15.88 -9.65
CA LYS A 224 4.66 -15.27 -10.65
C LYS A 224 3.95 -14.11 -11.37
N SER A 225 4.73 -13.09 -11.71
CA SER A 225 4.29 -12.00 -12.59
C SER A 225 3.05 -11.23 -12.11
N VAL A 226 2.86 -11.08 -10.79
CA VAL A 226 1.73 -10.32 -10.20
C VAL A 226 1.55 -8.95 -10.85
N GLN A 227 2.63 -8.25 -11.17
CA GLN A 227 2.56 -6.91 -11.78
C GLN A 227 2.00 -6.92 -13.22
N SER A 228 2.08 -8.05 -13.92
CA SER A 228 1.63 -8.20 -15.31
C SER A 228 0.13 -8.41 -15.46
N TYR A 229 -0.58 -8.77 -14.40
CA TYR A 229 -2.03 -9.05 -14.42
C TYR A 229 -2.83 -7.89 -13.84
N GLN A 230 -4.07 -7.70 -14.28
CA GLN A 230 -4.98 -6.69 -13.71
C GLN A 230 -6.19 -7.29 -13.01
N ILE A 231 -6.52 -8.54 -13.29
CA ILE A 231 -7.68 -9.22 -12.70
C ILE A 231 -7.20 -10.54 -12.11
N PHE A 232 -7.58 -10.79 -10.87
CA PHE A 232 -7.33 -12.01 -10.13
C PHE A 232 -8.67 -12.55 -9.63
N GLY A 233 -9.02 -13.79 -10.00
CA GLY A 233 -10.22 -14.46 -9.52
C GLY A 233 -9.85 -15.65 -8.64
N MET A 234 -10.51 -15.79 -7.49
CA MET A 234 -10.43 -16.92 -6.58
C MET A 234 -11.83 -17.49 -6.35
N ALA A 235 -11.96 -18.80 -6.24
CA ALA A 235 -13.25 -19.45 -6.02
C ALA A 235 -13.11 -20.72 -5.17
N THR A 236 -14.19 -21.08 -4.47
CA THR A 236 -14.27 -22.26 -3.59
C THR A 236 -14.16 -23.58 -4.34
N ASP A 237 -14.57 -23.63 -5.62
CA ASP A 237 -14.53 -24.82 -6.47
C ASP A 237 -13.09 -25.20 -6.89
N ASN A 238 -12.16 -24.25 -6.83
CA ASN A 238 -10.75 -24.41 -7.17
C ASN A 238 -9.85 -23.92 -6.01
N PRO A 239 -9.88 -24.60 -4.85
CA PRO A 239 -9.22 -24.12 -3.64
C PRO A 239 -7.72 -23.95 -3.83
N GLY A 240 -7.22 -22.77 -3.44
CA GLY A 240 -5.80 -22.45 -3.53
C GLY A 240 -5.30 -22.09 -4.93
N VAL A 241 -6.18 -22.05 -5.94
CA VAL A 241 -5.87 -21.60 -7.30
C VAL A 241 -6.30 -20.15 -7.50
N VAL A 242 -5.45 -19.36 -8.16
CA VAL A 242 -5.81 -18.03 -8.62
C VAL A 242 -5.85 -18.01 -10.14
N SER A 243 -6.96 -17.54 -10.71
CA SER A 243 -7.07 -17.20 -12.12
C SER A 243 -6.59 -15.77 -12.34
N CYS A 244 -5.79 -15.53 -13.37
CA CYS A 244 -5.15 -14.26 -13.64
C CYS A 244 -5.41 -13.83 -15.09
N ARG A 245 -5.78 -12.57 -15.30
CA ARG A 245 -5.89 -11.97 -16.64
C ARG A 245 -5.15 -10.64 -16.72
N ALA A 246 -4.54 -10.37 -17.88
CA ALA A 246 -3.84 -9.10 -18.14
C ALA A 246 -4.80 -7.90 -18.27
N GLY A 247 -6.07 -8.17 -18.59
CA GLY A 247 -7.18 -7.22 -18.69
C GLY A 247 -8.50 -7.98 -18.84
N PRO A 248 -9.65 -7.30 -19.04
CA PRO A 248 -10.96 -7.94 -19.10
C PRO A 248 -11.05 -9.00 -20.21
N ASP A 249 -10.52 -8.66 -21.39
CA ASP A 249 -10.47 -9.52 -22.58
C ASP A 249 -9.20 -10.41 -22.63
N GLY A 250 -8.39 -10.39 -21.58
CA GLY A 250 -7.14 -11.14 -21.53
C GLY A 250 -7.37 -12.64 -21.32
N GLU A 251 -6.46 -13.46 -21.87
CA GLU A 251 -6.46 -14.89 -21.61
C GLU A 251 -6.36 -15.20 -20.11
N VAL A 252 -7.08 -16.24 -19.70
CA VAL A 252 -7.07 -16.73 -18.32
C VAL A 252 -5.87 -17.64 -18.12
N VAL A 253 -4.99 -17.24 -17.20
CA VAL A 253 -3.86 -18.07 -16.73
C VAL A 253 -4.12 -18.47 -15.30
N THR A 254 -4.09 -19.76 -14.98
CA THR A 254 -4.28 -20.24 -13.61
C THR A 254 -2.94 -20.56 -12.93
N GLN A 255 -2.85 -20.29 -11.64
CA GLN A 255 -1.71 -20.64 -10.79
C GLN A 255 -2.20 -21.22 -9.48
N ASP A 256 -1.96 -22.51 -9.24
CA ASP A 256 -2.13 -23.13 -7.91
C ASP A 256 -1.03 -22.59 -6.99
N LEU A 257 -1.40 -21.93 -5.89
CA LEU A 257 -0.48 -21.34 -4.93
C LEU A 257 -0.31 -22.15 -3.65
N ARG A 258 -0.99 -23.29 -3.48
CA ARG A 258 -0.84 -24.12 -2.28
C ARG A 258 0.61 -24.56 -2.15
N ARG A 259 1.11 -24.49 -0.92
CA ARG A 259 2.32 -25.23 -0.57
C ARG A 259 1.97 -26.70 -0.44
N SER A 260 2.97 -27.55 -0.64
CA SER A 260 2.85 -28.97 -0.37
C SER A 260 3.98 -29.39 0.56
N PHE A 261 3.65 -30.20 1.55
CA PHE A 261 4.61 -30.89 2.41
C PHE A 261 4.36 -32.39 2.24
N ASP A 262 5.41 -33.16 1.93
CA ASP A 262 5.29 -34.58 1.57
C ASP A 262 4.21 -34.88 0.51
N SER A 263 4.12 -34.01 -0.50
CA SER A 263 3.11 -34.05 -1.58
C SER A 263 1.66 -33.83 -1.14
N ILE A 264 1.40 -33.48 0.12
CA ILE A 264 0.09 -33.10 0.63
C ILE A 264 -0.06 -31.59 0.51
N PRO A 265 -1.02 -31.07 -0.27
CA PRO A 265 -1.27 -29.63 -0.37
C PRO A 265 -1.84 -29.07 0.95
N THR A 266 -1.56 -27.79 1.24
CA THR A 266 -2.17 -27.07 2.37
C THR A 266 -3.70 -27.23 2.34
N SER A 267 -4.27 -27.83 3.40
CA SER A 267 -5.71 -28.07 3.52
C SER A 267 -6.47 -26.83 3.99
N ASP A 268 -7.78 -26.84 3.82
CA ASP A 268 -8.66 -25.73 4.18
C ASP A 268 -8.70 -25.51 5.69
N GLU A 269 -8.63 -26.61 6.48
CA GLU A 269 -8.54 -26.55 7.95
C GLU A 269 -7.26 -25.88 8.41
N LYS A 270 -6.13 -26.16 7.74
CA LYS A 270 -4.86 -25.49 8.06
C LYS A 270 -4.94 -24.01 7.76
N VAL A 271 -5.54 -23.61 6.64
CA VAL A 271 -5.72 -22.19 6.31
C VAL A 271 -6.62 -21.51 7.34
N ARG A 272 -7.71 -22.18 7.75
CA ARG A 272 -8.61 -21.69 8.80
C ARG A 272 -7.91 -21.46 10.12
N ASP A 273 -7.17 -22.45 10.61
CA ASP A 273 -6.40 -22.32 11.85
C ASP A 273 -5.34 -21.21 11.78
N LEU A 274 -4.71 -21.01 10.63
CA LEU A 274 -3.76 -19.89 10.44
C LEU A 274 -4.43 -18.52 10.55
N PHE A 275 -5.66 -18.37 10.04
CA PHE A 275 -6.38 -17.09 10.04
C PHE A 275 -7.12 -16.83 11.36
N GLU A 276 -7.61 -17.86 12.03
CA GLU A 276 -8.34 -17.73 13.30
C GLU A 276 -7.40 -17.67 14.52
N SER A 277 -6.36 -18.50 14.54
CA SER A 277 -5.50 -18.70 15.71
C SER A 277 -4.12 -18.05 15.59
N HIS A 278 -3.64 -17.77 14.37
CA HIS A 278 -2.24 -17.36 14.12
C HIS A 278 -2.09 -15.97 13.48
N LEU A 279 -3.10 -15.11 13.62
CA LEU A 279 -3.00 -13.68 13.30
C LEU A 279 -2.60 -12.87 14.53
N ASP A 280 -1.29 -12.81 14.75
CA ASP A 280 -0.67 -12.02 15.82
C ASP A 280 -0.99 -10.52 15.69
N PRO A 281 -1.17 -9.78 16.80
CA PRO A 281 -1.28 -8.32 16.77
C PRO A 281 -0.06 -7.66 16.09
N LEU A 282 -0.32 -6.71 15.20
CA LEU A 282 0.74 -5.93 14.58
C LEU A 282 1.38 -5.01 15.62
N GLN A 283 2.71 -5.07 15.73
CA GLN A 283 3.44 -4.23 16.65
C GLN A 283 3.49 -2.78 16.14
N PRO A 284 3.16 -1.78 16.99
CA PRO A 284 3.23 -0.39 16.59
C PRO A 284 4.65 0.03 16.13
N PRO A 285 4.77 0.97 15.18
CA PRO A 285 6.05 1.50 14.77
C PRO A 285 6.82 2.10 15.95
N LEU A 286 8.15 2.00 15.92
CA LEU A 286 8.98 2.67 16.91
C LEU A 286 8.76 4.19 16.86
N PRO A 287 8.59 4.87 18.02
CA PRO A 287 8.41 6.30 18.06
C PRO A 287 9.52 7.04 17.32
N ASN A 288 9.14 8.01 16.49
CA ASN A 288 10.10 8.91 15.88
C ASN A 288 10.49 10.00 16.89
N PHE A 289 11.58 9.75 17.63
CA PHE A 289 12.08 10.65 18.66
C PHE A 289 12.35 12.08 18.16
N GLU A 290 12.97 12.23 16.99
CA GLU A 290 13.26 13.57 16.42
C GLU A 290 11.96 14.33 16.13
N LYS A 291 10.95 13.62 15.60
CA LYS A 291 9.62 14.18 15.36
C LYS A 291 8.95 14.60 16.68
N LYS A 292 8.91 13.72 17.69
CA LYS A 292 8.35 14.05 19.02
C LYS A 292 9.03 15.26 19.65
N GLN A 293 10.36 15.29 19.65
CA GLN A 293 11.12 16.41 20.19
C GLN A 293 10.81 17.72 19.46
N GLN A 294 10.63 17.67 18.15
CA GLN A 294 10.25 18.82 17.34
C GLN A 294 8.81 19.28 17.63
N MET A 295 7.86 18.35 17.81
CA MET A 295 6.49 18.66 18.22
C MET A 295 6.49 19.38 19.58
N PHE A 296 7.19 18.84 20.57
CA PHE A 296 7.29 19.45 21.90
C PHE A 296 7.97 20.83 21.89
N ASN A 297 9.12 20.97 21.22
CA ASN A 297 9.93 22.18 21.30
C ASN A 297 9.43 23.32 20.39
N LYS A 298 8.84 23.00 19.23
CA LYS A 298 8.53 23.99 18.19
C LYS A 298 7.05 24.14 17.87
N VAL A 299 6.26 23.08 18.02
CA VAL A 299 4.83 23.10 17.68
C VAL A 299 4.00 23.46 18.91
N ARG A 300 4.29 22.83 20.05
CA ARG A 300 3.53 22.97 21.30
C ARG A 300 3.30 24.41 21.76
N MET A 301 4.24 25.32 21.51
CA MET A 301 4.12 26.72 21.92
C MET A 301 2.99 27.50 21.22
N TYR A 302 2.52 27.00 20.08
CA TYR A 302 1.41 27.58 19.33
C TYR A 302 0.07 26.89 19.63
N VAL A 303 0.09 25.77 20.38
CA VAL A 303 -1.10 24.98 20.68
C VAL A 303 -1.92 25.71 21.75
N PRO A 304 -3.24 25.89 21.58
CA PRO A 304 -4.13 26.43 22.61
C PRO A 304 -4.03 25.64 23.93
N ASP A 305 -4.14 26.32 25.06
CA ASP A 305 -3.97 25.73 26.40
C ASP A 305 -4.82 24.47 26.61
N GLU A 306 -6.06 24.47 26.10
CA GLU A 306 -7.00 23.35 26.17
C GLU A 306 -6.54 22.07 25.43
N PHE A 307 -5.64 22.17 24.45
CA PHE A 307 -5.13 21.01 23.69
C PHE A 307 -3.68 20.66 24.03
N ARG A 308 -2.98 21.47 24.85
CA ARG A 308 -1.54 21.25 25.16
C ARG A 308 -1.25 19.99 25.98
N SER A 309 -2.27 19.37 26.56
CA SER A 309 -2.18 18.10 27.29
C SER A 309 -2.41 16.87 26.41
N ASP A 310 -2.69 17.05 25.12
CA ASP A 310 -2.83 15.91 24.21
C ASP A 310 -1.49 15.15 24.06
N PRO A 311 -1.49 13.81 24.11
CA PRO A 311 -0.27 13.00 24.02
C PRO A 311 0.62 13.26 22.80
N ILE A 312 0.08 13.78 21.69
CA ILE A 312 0.90 14.12 20.51
C ILE A 312 1.90 15.26 20.79
N TYR A 313 1.68 16.03 21.87
CA TYR A 313 2.52 17.14 22.31
C TYR A 313 3.34 16.84 23.56
N ASP A 314 3.37 15.59 24.04
CA ASP A 314 4.16 15.23 25.21
C ASP A 314 5.67 15.39 24.95
N ALA A 315 6.41 15.68 26.02
CA ALA A 315 7.87 15.65 25.98
C ALA A 315 8.34 14.22 25.68
N PRO A 316 9.38 14.05 24.83
CA PRO A 316 9.97 12.73 24.63
C PRO A 316 10.62 12.24 25.94
N ASN A 317 10.55 10.94 26.21
CA ASN A 317 11.14 10.34 27.42
C ASN A 317 12.46 9.58 27.13
N ASP A 318 13.22 9.28 28.18
CA ASP A 318 14.54 8.63 28.10
C ASP A 318 14.49 7.26 27.41
N GLU A 319 13.42 6.48 27.63
CA GLU A 319 13.24 5.18 26.98
C GLU A 319 13.06 5.31 25.47
N GLU A 320 12.29 6.31 25.02
CA GLU A 320 12.06 6.60 23.61
C GLU A 320 13.35 7.07 22.93
N GLU A 321 14.17 7.86 23.63
CA GLU A 321 15.49 8.25 23.15
C GLU A 321 16.41 7.03 22.97
N GLN A 322 16.47 6.17 23.98
CA GLN A 322 17.27 4.96 23.93
C GLN A 322 16.84 4.05 22.77
N LYS A 323 15.54 3.76 22.65
CA LYS A 323 14.97 2.95 21.56
C LYS A 323 15.30 3.54 20.19
N ALA A 324 15.20 4.87 20.04
CA ALA A 324 15.53 5.55 18.78
C ALA A 324 17.02 5.45 18.44
N ASN A 325 17.90 5.60 19.44
CA ASN A 325 19.36 5.49 19.26
C ASN A 325 19.79 4.06 18.89
N GLU A 326 19.20 3.05 19.54
CA GLU A 326 19.41 1.64 19.21
C GLU A 326 18.94 1.32 17.79
N ALA A 327 17.75 1.79 17.39
CA ALA A 327 17.22 1.61 16.04
C ALA A 327 18.11 2.28 14.97
N LYS A 328 18.61 3.50 15.23
CA LYS A 328 19.57 4.19 14.34
C LYS A 328 20.86 3.38 14.20
N LYS A 329 21.39 2.84 15.31
CA LYS A 329 22.60 2.01 15.31
C LYS A 329 22.38 0.70 14.53
N ALA A 330 21.24 0.05 14.71
CA ALA A 330 20.86 -1.16 13.96
C ALA A 330 20.75 -0.90 12.45
N ARG A 331 20.08 0.20 12.04
CA ARG A 331 19.97 0.60 10.63
C ARG A 331 21.34 0.86 10.00
N ARG A 332 22.23 1.58 10.70
CA ARG A 332 23.61 1.83 10.22
C ARG A 332 24.38 0.52 10.02
N LYS A 333 24.27 -0.43 10.96
CA LYS A 333 24.89 -1.76 10.84
C LYS A 333 24.32 -2.55 9.66
N ALA A 334 23.00 -2.57 9.49
CA ALA A 334 22.34 -3.27 8.38
C ALA A 334 22.74 -2.71 7.01
N SER A 335 22.80 -1.39 6.86
CA SER A 335 23.27 -0.72 5.65
C SER A 335 24.74 -1.02 5.35
N ALA A 336 25.61 -1.03 6.37
CA ALA A 336 27.01 -1.42 6.22
C ALA A 336 27.15 -2.88 5.77
N LYS A 337 26.34 -3.80 6.33
CA LYS A 337 26.31 -5.21 5.91
C LYS A 337 25.84 -5.36 4.47
N LYS A 338 24.75 -4.69 4.06
CA LYS A 338 24.29 -4.68 2.66
C LYS A 338 25.35 -4.16 1.70
N LYS A 339 26.08 -3.10 2.08
CA LYS A 339 27.16 -2.54 1.25
C LYS A 339 28.35 -3.51 1.10
N LYS A 340 28.72 -4.22 2.16
CA LYS A 340 29.75 -5.28 2.11
C LYS A 340 29.34 -6.49 1.27
N VAL A 341 28.08 -6.92 1.35
CA VAL A 341 27.55 -8.02 0.53
C VAL A 341 27.49 -7.62 -0.95
N ALA A 342 27.09 -6.38 -1.23
CA ALA A 342 27.09 -5.86 -2.60
C ALA A 342 28.51 -5.73 -3.19
N SER A 343 29.52 -5.37 -2.38
CA SER A 343 30.90 -5.29 -2.85
C SER A 343 31.52 -6.68 -3.08
N THR A 344 31.30 -7.64 -2.17
CA THR A 344 31.77 -9.03 -2.36
C THR A 344 31.08 -9.72 -3.54
N ALA A 345 29.80 -9.45 -3.79
CA ALA A 345 29.09 -9.96 -4.97
C ALA A 345 29.56 -9.31 -6.29
N ALA A 346 30.09 -8.08 -6.24
CA ALA A 346 30.72 -7.44 -7.40
C ALA A 346 32.13 -7.99 -7.66
N GLU A 347 32.94 -8.17 -6.61
CA GLU A 347 34.29 -8.76 -6.69
C GLU A 347 34.25 -10.23 -7.16
N ALA A 348 33.24 -11.00 -6.74
CA ALA A 348 33.02 -12.38 -7.21
C ALA A 348 32.62 -12.46 -8.69
N LYS A 349 32.01 -11.40 -9.25
CA LYS A 349 31.70 -11.32 -10.68
C LYS A 349 32.92 -10.94 -11.52
N GLU A 350 33.85 -10.14 -10.98
CA GLU A 350 35.11 -9.79 -11.66
C GLU A 350 36.13 -10.95 -11.65
N THR A 351 36.10 -11.84 -10.65
CA THR A 351 37.02 -13.00 -10.57
C THR A 351 36.61 -14.20 -11.41
N THR A 352 35.39 -14.23 -11.97
CA THR A 352 34.93 -15.26 -12.92
C THR A 352 35.22 -14.96 -14.39
N SER A 353 35.88 -13.85 -14.72
CA SER A 353 36.31 -13.52 -16.08
C SER A 353 37.83 -13.37 -16.17
N ALA A 354 38.54 -14.50 -16.20
CA ALA A 354 39.94 -14.56 -16.62
C ALA A 354 40.11 -15.73 -17.62
N PRO A 355 40.43 -15.47 -18.90
CA PRO A 355 40.69 -16.54 -19.87
C PRO A 355 42.14 -17.03 -19.77
N ALA A 356 42.32 -18.34 -19.94
CA ALA A 356 43.61 -18.98 -20.18
C ALA A 356 44.19 -18.54 -21.53
N GLY A 357 45.50 -18.29 -21.57
CA GLY A 357 46.21 -17.74 -22.72
C GLY A 357 46.44 -18.71 -23.88
N GLY A 358 46.70 -18.12 -25.04
CA GLY A 358 47.19 -18.75 -26.27
C GLY A 358 47.36 -17.67 -27.35
N GLU A 359 48.57 -17.56 -27.91
CA GLU A 359 49.11 -16.40 -28.63
C GLU A 359 48.62 -16.18 -30.09
N ALA A 360 48.82 -14.93 -30.51
CA ALA A 360 49.21 -14.41 -31.84
C ALA A 360 48.17 -14.25 -32.96
N GLY A 361 48.10 -13.02 -33.49
CA GLY A 361 47.58 -12.69 -34.82
C GLY A 361 46.88 -11.33 -34.89
N GLU A 362 47.54 -10.35 -35.51
CA GLU A 362 47.18 -8.94 -35.66
C GLU A 362 45.92 -8.67 -36.52
N GLN A 363 45.14 -7.63 -36.19
CA GLN A 363 44.88 -6.41 -37.01
C GLN A 363 43.53 -5.70 -36.68
N GLU A 364 43.67 -4.41 -36.38
CA GLU A 364 42.79 -3.20 -36.52
C GLU A 364 41.28 -3.39 -36.82
N SER A 365 40.33 -2.70 -36.19
CA SER A 365 40.21 -1.23 -36.10
C SER A 365 39.04 -0.77 -35.19
N GLU A 366 39.21 0.45 -34.67
CA GLU A 366 38.38 1.38 -33.89
C GLU A 366 36.83 1.24 -33.80
N ALA A 367 36.30 1.47 -32.59
CA ALA A 367 35.28 2.51 -32.36
C ALA A 367 35.19 2.91 -30.87
N ALA A 368 35.21 4.23 -30.67
CA ALA A 368 35.43 4.94 -29.41
C ALA A 368 34.28 4.88 -28.40
N GLY A 369 34.66 4.92 -27.12
CA GLY A 369 33.75 5.10 -26.00
C GLY A 369 33.47 6.57 -25.67
N ALA A 370 32.28 6.85 -25.11
CA ALA A 370 32.03 8.04 -24.34
C ALA A 370 31.08 7.74 -23.17
N LYS A 371 31.65 7.71 -21.96
CA LYS A 371 30.93 7.72 -20.68
C LYS A 371 30.25 9.09 -20.52
N HIS A 372 28.98 9.13 -20.12
CA HIS A 372 28.35 10.37 -19.65
C HIS A 372 28.13 10.35 -18.13
N ALA A 373 28.85 11.26 -17.48
CA ALA A 373 28.81 11.56 -16.07
C ALA A 373 27.57 12.38 -15.70
N LYS A 374 27.02 12.12 -14.50
CA LYS A 374 25.94 12.88 -13.88
C LYS A 374 26.39 14.32 -13.59
N GLN A 375 25.66 15.31 -14.08
CA GLN A 375 25.78 16.71 -13.63
C GLN A 375 24.72 17.08 -12.58
N PRO A 376 25.06 17.96 -11.60
CA PRO A 376 24.14 18.44 -10.58
C PRO A 376 23.29 19.63 -11.06
N ARG A 377 21.99 19.64 -10.72
CA ARG A 377 21.05 20.74 -11.02
C ARG A 377 21.24 21.92 -10.04
N LYS A 378 21.71 23.07 -10.54
CA LYS A 378 21.59 24.38 -9.88
C LYS A 378 20.24 25.04 -10.25
N ARG A 379 19.52 25.55 -9.25
CA ARG A 379 18.34 26.42 -9.40
C ARG A 379 18.78 27.81 -9.87
N ALA A 380 18.13 28.36 -10.89
CA ALA A 380 18.29 29.76 -11.31
C ALA A 380 17.13 30.60 -10.74
N ARG A 381 17.50 31.67 -10.05
CA ARG A 381 16.68 32.80 -9.58
C ARG A 381 16.34 33.67 -10.80
N LYS A 382 15.09 34.09 -10.96
CA LYS A 382 14.72 35.17 -11.90
C LYS A 382 14.14 36.32 -11.10
N GLU A 383 14.88 37.42 -11.05
CA GLU A 383 14.35 38.76 -10.85
C GLU A 383 13.81 39.27 -12.19
N LYS A 384 12.59 39.81 -12.16
CA LYS A 384 12.25 41.13 -12.71
C LYS A 384 10.91 41.56 -12.14
#